data_AF-A0A413RRP6-F1
#
_entry.id   AF-A0A413RRP6-F1
#
_cell.length_a   1.000
_cell.length_b   1.000
_cell.length_c   1.000
_cell.angle_alpha   90.00
_cell.angle_beta   90.00
_cell.angle_gamma   90.00
#
_symmetry.space_group_name_H-M   'P 1'
#
loop_
_entity.id
_entity.type
_entity.pdbx_description
1 polymer ?
#
loop_
_entity_poly.entity_id
_entity_poly.type
_entity_poly.pdbx_seq_one_letter_code
_entity_poly.pdbx_strand_id
1 'polypeptide(L)' 'APNTLLADDGTWAAHVDLGTLGTADRWADLAIAAWSTEWNYGPGFAPLVYDAYGVEPDVERIAFYRRLWDAT' A
#
# COMPACT_ATOMS: atom_id res chain seq x y z
N ALA A 1 3.95 -8.80 -2.40
CA ALA A 1 2.64 -8.57 -1.74
C ALA A 1 2.00 -9.92 -1.42
N PRO A 2 1.53 -10.15 -0.18
CA PRO A 2 0.81 -11.38 0.15
C PRO A 2 -0.74 -11.26 0.09
N ASN A 3 -1.32 -10.06 0.26
CA ASN A 3 -2.76 -9.93 0.55
C ASN A 3 -3.63 -9.52 -0.66
N THR A 4 -3.01 -9.32 -1.83
CA THR A 4 -3.69 -9.04 -3.10
C THR A 4 -3.55 -10.26 -3.99
N LEU A 5 -4.67 -10.88 -4.34
CA LEU A 5 -4.70 -12.03 -5.25
C LEU A 5 -4.90 -11.54 -6.68
N LEU A 6 -4.09 -12.07 -7.58
CA LEU A 6 -4.23 -11.86 -9.02
C LEU A 6 -4.77 -13.14 -9.66
N ALA A 7 -5.61 -13.00 -10.68
CA ALA A 7 -5.99 -14.10 -11.55
C ALA A 7 -4.82 -14.49 -12.47
N ASP A 8 -4.96 -15.63 -13.16
CA ASP A 8 -3.92 -16.15 -14.07
C ASP A 8 -3.59 -15.17 -15.22
N ASP A 9 -4.51 -14.28 -15.57
CA ASP A 9 -4.33 -13.22 -16.58
C ASP A 9 -3.73 -11.92 -16.03
N GLY A 10 -3.36 -11.89 -14.75
CA GLY A 10 -2.78 -10.73 -14.07
C GLY A 10 -3.80 -9.68 -13.62
N THR A 11 -5.10 -9.90 -13.86
CA THR A 11 -6.13 -8.99 -13.34
C THR A 11 -6.30 -9.15 -11.82
N TRP A 12 -6.77 -8.09 -11.16
CA TRP A 12 -7.12 -8.18 -9.74
C TRP A 12 -8.25 -9.19 -9.54
N ALA A 13 -8.08 -10.12 -8.61
CA ALA A 13 -9.10 -11.12 -8.28
C ALA A 13 -9.76 -10.86 -6.92
N ALA A 14 -8.97 -10.60 -5.87
CA ALA A 14 -9.48 -10.42 -4.52
C ALA A 14 -8.47 -9.77 -3.57
N HIS A 15 -8.95 -9.37 -2.39
CA HIS A 15 -8.13 -9.10 -1.21
C HIS A 15 -8.46 -10.10 -0.10
N VAL A 16 -7.44 -10.53 0.64
CA VAL A 16 -7.55 -11.41 1.82
C VAL A 16 -6.96 -10.71 3.05
N ASP A 17 -7.00 -11.37 4.21
CA ASP A 17 -6.48 -10.85 5.49
C ASP A 17 -7.15 -9.54 5.94
N LEU A 18 -8.48 -9.49 5.86
CA LEU A 18 -9.30 -8.31 6.18
C LEU A 18 -9.59 -8.13 7.68
N GLY A 19 -8.73 -8.66 8.57
CA GLY A 19 -8.95 -8.65 10.02
C GLY A 19 -9.01 -7.24 10.65
N THR A 20 -8.39 -6.26 10.00
CA THR A 20 -8.36 -4.85 10.42
C THR A 20 -9.14 -3.92 9.48
N LEU A 21 -9.97 -4.48 8.57
CA LEU A 21 -10.73 -3.69 7.61
C LEU A 21 -11.73 -2.76 8.31
N GLY A 22 -11.75 -1.49 7.91
CA GLY A 22 -12.69 -0.50 8.42
C GLY A 22 -12.50 0.87 7.77
N THR A 23 -13.31 1.84 8.20
CA THR A 23 -13.13 3.24 7.78
C THR A 23 -11.88 3.81 8.42
N ALA A 24 -10.92 4.24 7.60
CA ALA A 24 -9.67 4.83 8.04
C ALA A 24 -9.22 5.94 7.08
N ASP A 25 -8.13 6.61 7.45
CA ASP A 25 -7.42 7.50 6.53
C ASP A 25 -6.85 6.71 5.36
N ARG A 26 -6.87 7.27 4.14
CA ARG A 26 -6.33 6.61 2.93
C ARG A 26 -4.85 6.20 3.06
N TRP A 27 -4.09 6.92 3.88
CA TRP A 27 -2.67 6.64 4.08
C TRP A 27 -2.43 5.37 4.91
N ALA A 28 -3.46 4.82 5.58
CA ALA A 28 -3.39 3.50 6.18
C ALA A 28 -3.08 2.42 5.14
N ASP A 29 -3.61 2.56 3.93
CA ASP A 29 -3.36 1.63 2.82
C ASP A 29 -2.22 2.11 1.92
N LEU A 30 -2.30 3.35 1.42
CA LEU A 30 -1.37 3.85 0.40
C LEU A 30 0.08 3.93 0.88
N ALA A 31 0.31 4.24 2.16
CA ALA A 31 1.66 4.32 2.69
C ALA A 31 2.37 2.96 2.66
N ILE A 32 1.64 1.86 2.93
CA ILE A 32 2.16 0.49 2.99
C ILE A 32 2.17 -0.16 1.61
N ALA A 33 1.16 0.12 0.76
CA ALA A 33 1.15 -0.33 -0.64
C ALA A 33 2.38 0.18 -1.39
N ALA A 34 2.66 1.48 -1.31
CA ALA A 34 3.84 2.10 -1.91
C ALA A 34 5.15 1.67 -1.25
N TRP A 35 5.17 1.42 0.06
CA TRP A 35 6.38 0.91 0.71
C TRP A 35 6.70 -0.52 0.29
N SER A 36 5.65 -1.34 0.11
CA SER A 36 5.78 -2.73 -0.32
C SER A 36 6.40 -2.85 -1.71
N THR A 37 6.18 -1.90 -2.61
CA THR A 37 6.81 -1.94 -3.94
C THR A 37 8.33 -1.81 -3.86
N GLU A 38 8.85 -1.08 -2.87
CA GLU A 38 10.30 -0.93 -2.66
C GLU A 38 10.95 -2.28 -2.29
N TRP A 39 10.28 -3.10 -1.48
CA TRP A 39 10.77 -4.42 -1.11
C TRP A 39 10.59 -5.46 -2.22
N ASN A 40 9.46 -5.42 -2.93
CA ASN A 40 9.12 -6.46 -3.91
C ASN A 40 9.76 -6.21 -5.29
N TYR A 41 9.98 -4.95 -5.67
CA TYR A 41 10.41 -4.57 -7.03
C TYR A 41 11.69 -3.71 -7.05
N GLY A 42 12.17 -3.28 -5.89
CA GLY A 42 13.37 -2.46 -5.75
C GLY A 42 13.07 -0.97 -5.60
N PRO A 43 14.12 -0.14 -5.48
CA PRO A 43 13.96 1.26 -5.11
C PRO A 43 13.29 2.12 -6.19
N GLY A 44 12.46 3.09 -5.77
CA GLY A 44 11.91 4.13 -6.64
C GLY A 44 10.54 3.83 -7.26
N PHE A 45 9.88 2.75 -6.85
CA PHE A 45 8.52 2.41 -7.30
C PHE A 45 7.43 3.08 -6.46
N ALA A 46 7.73 3.50 -5.22
CA ALA A 46 6.74 4.13 -4.33
C ALA A 46 6.06 5.36 -4.96
N PRO A 47 6.76 6.30 -5.64
CA PRO A 47 6.10 7.45 -6.28
C PRO A 47 5.09 7.04 -7.35
N LEU A 48 5.37 5.98 -8.13
CA LEU A 48 4.48 5.51 -9.18
C LEU A 48 3.11 5.05 -8.64
N VAL A 49 3.07 4.53 -7.40
CA VAL A 49 1.81 4.17 -6.73
C VAL A 49 0.99 5.42 -6.45
N TYR A 50 1.61 6.49 -5.93
CA TYR A 50 0.89 7.73 -5.63
C TYR A 50 0.39 8.42 -6.90
N ASP A 51 1.23 8.46 -7.94
CA ASP A 51 0.89 9.00 -9.25
C ASP A 51 -0.29 8.24 -9.89
N ALA A 52 -0.29 6.89 -9.83
CA ALA A 52 -1.36 6.07 -10.36
C ALA A 52 -2.71 6.31 -9.64
N TYR A 53 -2.68 6.63 -8.34
CA TYR A 53 -3.86 7.02 -7.58
C TYR A 53 -4.22 8.51 -7.73
N GLY A 54 -3.40 9.30 -8.43
CA GLY A 54 -3.64 10.74 -8.64
C GLY A 54 -3.60 11.55 -7.34
N VAL A 55 -2.74 11.16 -6.39
CA VAL A 55 -2.64 11.81 -5.08
C VAL A 55 -1.24 12.37 -4.84
N GLU A 56 -1.19 13.60 -4.32
CA GLU A 56 0.06 14.19 -3.85
C GLU A 56 0.50 13.52 -2.53
N PRO A 57 1.77 13.05 -2.42
CA PRO A 57 2.26 12.42 -1.20
C PRO A 57 2.25 13.32 0.03
N ASP A 58 1.53 12.91 1.07
CA ASP A 58 1.58 13.55 2.39
C ASP A 58 2.68 12.90 3.24
N VAL A 59 3.85 13.52 3.26
CA VAL A 59 5.05 12.97 3.91
C VAL A 59 4.86 12.71 5.41
N GLU A 60 4.06 13.53 6.11
CA GLU A 60 3.84 13.40 7.54
C GLU A 60 2.94 12.19 7.83
N ARG A 61 1.84 12.05 7.08
CA ARG A 61 0.92 10.92 7.23
C ARG A 61 1.55 9.60 6.78
N ILE A 62 2.32 9.61 5.68
CA ILE A 62 3.06 8.43 5.23
C ILE A 62 4.02 7.96 6.34
N ALA A 63 4.81 8.87 6.91
CA ALA A 63 5.74 8.54 7.98
C ALA A 63 5.02 8.08 9.27
N PHE A 64 3.83 8.61 9.56
CA PHE A 64 3.00 8.12 10.65
C PHE A 64 2.53 6.67 10.42
N TYR A 65 1.93 6.38 9.28
CA TYR A 65 1.36 5.05 9.01
C TYR A 65 2.40 3.95 8.84
N ARG A 66 3.59 4.27 8.30
CA ARG A 66 4.72 3.31 8.27
C ARG A 66 5.20 2.97 9.68
N ARG A 67 5.35 3.96 10.56
CA ARG A 67 5.69 3.73 11.97
C ARG A 67 4.62 2.95 12.73
N LEU A 68 3.35 3.19 12.42
CA LEU A 68 2.24 2.44 13.02
C LEU A 68 2.30 0.97 12.61
N TRP A 69 2.51 0.69 11.32
CA TRP A 69 2.63 -0.68 10.81
C TRP A 69 3.83 -1.42 11.42
N ASP A 70 4.99 -0.77 11.56
CA ASP A 70 6.18 -1.37 12.21
C ASP A 70 5.96 -1.72 13.69
N ALA A 71 4.95 -1.13 14.34
CA ALA A 71 4.66 -1.31 15.76
C ALA A 71 3.54 -2.33 16.05
N THR A 72 2.92 -2.90 15.02
CA THR A 72 1.77 -3.83 15.12
C THR A 72 2.04 -5.15 14.44
#